data_AF-A0A4Y2DPZ7-F1
#
_entry.id   AF-A0A4Y2DPZ7-F1
#
_cell.length_a   1.000
_cell.length_b   1.000
_cell.length_c   1.000
_cell.angle_alpha   90.00
_cell.angle_beta   90.00
_cell.angle_gamma   90.00
#
_symmetry.space_group_name_H-M   'P 1'
#
loop_
_entity.id
_entity.type
_entity.pdbx_description
1 polymer ?
#
loop_
_entity_poly.entity_id
_entity_poly.type
_entity_poly.pdbx_seq_one_letter_code
_entity_poly.pdbx_strand_id
1 'polypeptide(L)'
;MEISKRIFICISLRVLQVAENGLKRAPRLWNGRFKSFAMKCGLKQSYSDPCLFLNDEKSIYLVMYVDDGIIASVDEQAVKQFLEKLKSEFSVVIGVANYFLGVQIECLEDGDIFVHQDGYCRKILKCFKMSECNSVSTPVEKCTYYH
;
A
#
# COMPACT_ATOMS: atom_id res chain seq x y z
N MET A 1 -9.04 20.45 -11.92
CA MET A 1 -8.01 20.51 -10.87
C MET A 1 -6.83 19.73 -11.41
N GLU A 2 -5.94 20.39 -12.15
CA GLU A 2 -4.76 19.74 -12.74
C GLU A 2 -3.81 19.35 -11.61
N ILE A 3 -3.78 18.07 -11.28
CA ILE A 3 -2.68 17.50 -10.51
C ILE A 3 -1.53 17.45 -11.50
N SER A 4 -0.63 18.43 -11.41
CA SER A 4 0.63 18.45 -12.15
C SER A 4 1.26 17.05 -12.04
N LYS A 5 1.56 16.43 -13.19
CA LYS A 5 2.17 15.10 -13.31
C LYS A 5 3.50 15.09 -12.54
N ARG A 6 3.45 14.72 -11.26
CA ARG A 6 4.63 14.54 -10.43
C ARG A 6 4.88 13.04 -10.35
N ILE A 7 6.08 12.63 -10.73
CA ILE A 7 6.51 11.24 -10.67
C ILE A 7 6.43 10.79 -9.21
N PHE A 8 5.59 9.81 -8.94
CA PHE A 8 5.51 9.17 -7.64
C PHE A 8 6.43 7.96 -7.60
N ILE A 9 7.33 7.95 -6.63
CA ILE A 9 8.16 6.80 -6.30
C ILE A 9 7.36 5.92 -5.35
N CYS A 10 7.03 4.69 -5.79
CA CYS A 10 6.35 3.70 -4.98
C CYS A 10 7.31 2.60 -4.51
N ILE A 11 7.43 2.44 -3.20
CA ILE A 11 8.33 1.47 -2.57
C ILE A 11 7.53 0.56 -1.66
N SER A 12 7.66 -0.76 -1.87
CA SER A 12 7.13 -1.75 -0.96
C SER A 12 8.09 -1.95 0.21
N LEU A 13 7.52 -2.03 1.40
CA LEU A 13 8.21 -2.35 2.64
C LEU A 13 7.63 -3.64 3.20
N ARG A 14 8.50 -4.53 3.66
CA ARG A 14 8.12 -5.61 4.57
C ARG A 14 8.91 -5.46 5.85
N VAL A 15 8.23 -5.06 6.91
CA VAL A 15 8.83 -4.87 8.23
C VAL A 15 8.73 -6.16 9.02
N LEU A 16 9.87 -6.78 9.27
CA LEU A 16 9.93 -8.06 9.96
C LEU A 16 9.64 -7.84 11.44
N GLN A 17 8.54 -8.43 11.90
CA GLN A 17 8.18 -8.44 13.31
C GLN A 17 9.09 -9.45 14.01
N VAL A 18 10.07 -8.95 14.76
CA VAL A 18 10.79 -9.79 15.73
C VAL A 18 9.78 -10.18 16.79
N ALA A 19 9.55 -11.49 16.93
CA ALA A 19 8.66 -12.01 17.94
C ALA A 19 9.25 -11.72 19.33
N GLU A 20 8.89 -10.59 19.92
CA GLU A 20 8.98 -10.40 21.37
C GLU A 20 7.92 -11.31 22.00
N ASN A 21 8.28 -12.60 22.10
CA ASN A 21 7.69 -13.66 22.88
C ASN A 21 6.16 -13.83 22.75
N GLY A 22 5.67 -14.53 21.72
CA GLY A 22 4.43 -15.35 21.72
C GLY A 22 3.12 -14.81 22.30
N LEU A 23 3.04 -13.52 22.64
CA LEU A 23 1.97 -12.91 23.41
C LEU A 23 0.92 -12.38 22.46
N LYS A 24 -0.37 -12.58 22.79
CA LYS A 24 -1.52 -11.98 22.07
C LYS A 24 -1.45 -10.44 21.93
N ARG A 25 -0.54 -9.78 22.67
CA ARG A 25 -0.35 -8.32 22.67
C ARG A 25 0.77 -7.84 21.74
N ALA A 26 1.63 -8.72 21.23
CA ALA A 26 2.77 -8.36 20.38
C ALA A 26 2.38 -7.46 19.19
N PRO A 27 1.31 -7.74 18.41
CA PRO A 27 0.93 -6.88 17.28
C PRO A 27 0.58 -5.45 17.69
N ARG A 28 -0.06 -5.27 18.86
CA ARG A 28 -0.46 -3.96 19.36
C ARG A 28 0.75 -3.15 19.84
N LEU A 29 1.68 -3.80 20.53
CA LEU A 29 2.93 -3.16 20.98
C LEU A 29 3.78 -2.75 19.78
N TRP A 30 3.90 -3.64 18.80
CA TRP A 30 4.61 -3.35 17.56
C TRP A 30 3.98 -2.15 16.82
N ASN A 31 2.66 -2.14 16.65
CA ASN A 31 1.97 -1.00 16.01
C ASN A 31 2.16 0.31 16.78
N GLY A 32 2.13 0.26 18.12
CA GLY A 32 2.41 1.42 18.97
C GLY A 32 3.84 1.95 18.82
N ARG A 33 4.82 1.04 18.73
CA ARG A 33 6.24 1.37 18.48
C ARG A 33 6.40 1.99 17.09
N PHE A 34 5.83 1.38 16.06
CA PHE A 34 5.88 1.90 14.69
C PHE A 34 5.24 3.28 14.58
N LYS A 35 4.04 3.47 15.15
CA LYS A 35 3.37 4.78 15.19
C LYS A 35 4.26 5.85 15.83
N SER A 36 4.89 5.51 16.96
CA SER A 36 5.77 6.43 17.67
C SER A 36 7.00 6.80 16.83
N PHE A 37 7.60 5.83 16.13
CA PHE A 37 8.68 6.07 15.18
C PHE A 37 8.27 6.98 14.02
N ALA A 38 7.13 6.68 13.37
CA ALA A 38 6.62 7.46 12.25
C ALA A 38 6.39 8.93 12.65
N MET A 39 5.81 9.15 13.83
CA MET A 39 5.63 10.49 14.39
C MET A 39 6.95 11.21 14.69
N LYS A 40 7.96 10.53 15.23
CA LYS A 40 9.32 11.08 15.42
C LYS A 40 9.99 11.46 14.09
N CYS A 41 9.67 10.76 13.01
CA CYS A 41 10.12 11.10 11.67
C CYS A 41 9.35 12.27 11.03
N GLY A 42 8.36 12.81 11.72
CA GLY A 42 7.55 13.94 11.28
C GLY A 42 6.33 13.56 10.45
N LEU A 43 5.93 12.28 10.43
CA LEU A 43 4.68 11.87 9.79
C LEU A 43 3.52 12.00 10.78
N LYS A 44 2.34 12.36 10.27
CA LYS A 44 1.08 12.40 11.02
C LYS A 44 0.22 11.22 10.60
N GLN A 45 -0.35 10.52 11.58
CA GLN A 45 -1.34 9.48 11.28
C GLN A 45 -2.64 10.15 10.82
N SER A 46 -3.23 9.62 9.76
CA SER A 46 -4.53 10.07 9.27
C SER A 46 -5.64 9.76 10.29
N TYR A 47 -6.60 10.66 10.40
CA TYR A 47 -7.78 10.45 11.22
C TYR A 47 -8.75 9.45 10.57
N SER A 48 -8.89 9.51 9.25
CA SER A 48 -9.84 8.68 8.49
C SER A 48 -9.35 7.25 8.28
N ASP A 49 -8.03 7.05 8.27
CA ASP A 49 -7.40 5.73 8.12
C ASP A 49 -6.19 5.60 9.05
N PRO A 50 -6.28 4.80 10.13
CA PRO A 50 -5.16 4.54 11.05
C PRO A 50 -3.94 3.86 10.40
N CYS A 51 -4.07 3.26 9.22
CA CYS A 51 -2.95 2.65 8.50
C CYS A 51 -2.14 3.68 7.70
N LEU A 52 -2.71 4.87 7.45
CA LEU A 52 -2.11 5.93 6.66
C LEU A 52 -1.35 6.94 7.54
N PHE A 53 -0.11 7.21 7.15
CA PHE A 53 0.76 8.23 7.71
C PHE A 53 1.19 9.17 6.59
N LEU A 54 1.17 10.47 6.84
CA LEU A 54 1.51 11.47 5.83
C LEU A 54 2.39 12.59 6.40
N ASN A 55 3.26 13.12 5.55
CA ASN A 55 3.93 14.39 5.76
C ASN A 55 3.77 15.23 4.49
N ASP A 56 2.86 16.21 4.53
CA ASP A 56 2.52 17.04 3.37
C ASP A 56 3.71 17.92 2.92
N GLU A 57 4.54 18.39 3.87
CA GLU A 57 5.72 19.21 3.56
C GLU A 57 6.77 18.43 2.76
N LYS A 58 6.95 17.15 3.10
CA LYS A 58 7.90 16.23 2.43
C LYS A 58 7.25 15.37 1.35
N SER A 59 5.94 15.56 1.13
CA SER A 59 5.13 14.76 0.20
C SER A 59 5.34 13.24 0.38
N ILE A 60 5.45 12.75 1.62
CA ILE A 60 5.56 11.32 1.92
C ILE A 60 4.18 10.81 2.34
N TYR A 61 3.68 9.80 1.65
CA TYR A 61 2.52 9.00 2.02
C TYR A 61 2.99 7.59 2.33
N LEU A 62 2.66 7.10 3.51
CA LEU A 62 3.04 5.77 4.00
C LEU A 62 1.77 5.06 4.44
N VAL A 63 1.45 3.95 3.81
CA VAL A 63 0.38 3.04 4.27
C VAL A 63 1.03 1.80 4.84
N MET A 64 0.67 1.43 6.07
CA MET A 64 1.17 0.24 6.75
C MET A 64 0.01 -0.66 7.17
N TYR A 65 0.02 -1.89 6.68
CA TYR A 65 -0.91 -2.94 7.03
C TYR A 65 -0.16 -4.13 7.61
N VAL A 66 -0.23 -4.28 8.94
CA VAL A 66 0.51 -5.32 9.68
C VAL A 66 2.02 -5.23 9.35
N ASP A 67 2.59 -6.19 8.64
CA ASP A 67 4.01 -6.24 8.25
C ASP A 67 4.29 -5.66 6.86
N ASP A 68 3.26 -5.47 6.03
CA ASP A 68 3.39 -4.94 4.68
C ASP A 68 3.12 -3.44 4.65
N GLY A 69 3.99 -2.70 3.96
CA GLY A 69 3.92 -1.26 3.81
C GLY A 69 4.11 -0.81 2.37
N ILE A 70 3.58 0.36 2.05
CA ILE A 70 3.87 1.05 0.81
C ILE A 70 4.15 2.53 1.10
N ILE A 71 5.22 3.05 0.52
CA ILE A 71 5.53 4.47 0.50
C ILE A 71 5.26 5.00 -0.91
N ALA A 72 4.56 6.13 -1.01
CA ALA A 72 4.47 6.95 -2.21
C ALA A 72 5.00 8.35 -1.91
N SER A 73 5.87 8.88 -2.77
CA SER A 73 6.39 10.24 -2.63
C SER A 73 6.92 10.80 -3.95
N VAL A 74 6.98 12.13 -4.05
CA VAL A 74 7.62 12.83 -5.16
C VAL A 74 9.03 13.33 -4.82
N ASP A 75 9.47 13.14 -3.56
CA ASP A 75 10.80 13.52 -3.08
C ASP A 75 11.64 12.27 -2.74
N GLU A 76 12.47 11.87 -3.68
CA GLU A 76 13.35 10.70 -3.55
C GLU A 76 14.31 10.82 -2.35
N GLN A 77 14.80 12.03 -2.09
CA GLN A 77 15.76 12.26 -1.02
C GLN A 77 15.10 12.14 0.34
N ALA A 78 13.88 12.67 0.49
CA ALA A 78 13.09 12.51 1.70
C ALA A 78 12.75 11.04 1.96
N VAL A 79 12.38 10.28 0.92
CA VAL A 79 12.16 8.83 1.02
C VAL A 79 13.43 8.11 1.45
N LYS A 80 14.58 8.38 0.82
CA LYS A 80 15.85 7.75 1.18
C LYS A 80 16.22 8.00 2.64
N GLN A 81 16.11 9.23 3.12
CA GLN A 81 16.37 9.57 4.52
C GLN A 81 15.39 8.87 5.48
N PHE A 82 14.11 8.77 5.10
CA PHE A 82 13.13 8.04 5.89
C PHE A 82 13.48 6.54 5.97
N LEU A 83 13.86 5.93 4.85
CA LEU A 83 14.24 4.53 4.78
C LEU A 83 15.51 4.22 5.59
N GLU A 84 16.49 5.13 5.61
CA GLU A 84 17.69 4.99 6.45
C GLU A 84 17.33 4.97 7.94
N LYS A 85 16.45 5.89 8.38
CA LYS A 85 15.94 5.89 9.75
C LYS A 85 15.14 4.63 10.06
N LEU A 86 14.30 4.19 9.13
CA LEU A 86 13.48 3.00 9.28
C LEU A 86 14.35 1.74 9.47
N LYS A 87 15.39 1.58 8.64
CA LYS A 87 16.35 0.47 8.75
C LYS A 87 17.18 0.50 10.03
N SER A 88 17.38 1.69 10.62
CA SER A 88 18.11 1.81 11.89
C SER A 88 17.31 1.31 13.09
N GLU A 89 15.97 1.30 13.01
CA GLU A 89 15.10 0.89 14.12
C GLU A 89 14.41 -0.46 13.90
N PHE A 90 14.17 -0.83 12.63
CA PHE A 90 13.44 -2.04 12.26
C PHE A 90 14.19 -2.85 11.21
N SER A 91 14.01 -4.17 11.25
CA SER A 91 14.44 -5.05 10.16
C SER A 91 13.44 -4.94 9.01
N VAL A 92 13.88 -4.38 7.88
CA VAL A 92 13.00 -4.06 6.75
C VAL A 92 13.56 -4.60 5.44
N VAL A 93 12.71 -5.28 4.69
CA VAL A 93 12.95 -5.64 3.29
C VAL A 93 12.29 -4.58 2.42
N ILE A 94 13.03 -4.06 1.44
CA ILE A 94 12.57 -3.03 0.52
C ILE A 94 12.50 -3.63 -0.88
N GLY A 95 11.42 -3.35 -1.60
CA GLY A 95 11.23 -3.81 -2.96
C GLY A 95 10.41 -2.85 -3.80
N VAL A 96 10.24 -3.22 -5.07
CA VAL A 96 9.34 -2.51 -5.98
C VAL A 96 7.90 -2.78 -5.57
N ALA A 97 7.08 -1.73 -5.52
CA ALA A 97 5.66 -1.84 -5.19
C ALA A 97 4.86 -2.37 -6.38
N ASN A 98 4.99 -3.67 -6.67
CA ASN A 98 4.18 -4.33 -7.72
C ASN A 98 2.85 -4.87 -7.17
N TYR A 99 2.79 -5.17 -5.88
CA TYR A 99 1.61 -5.70 -5.20
C TYR A 99 1.50 -5.11 -3.79
N PHE A 100 0.29 -4.75 -3.38
CA PHE A 100 -0.05 -4.39 -2.00
C PHE A 100 -1.46 -4.89 -1.67
N LEU A 101 -1.61 -5.70 -0.61
CA LEU A 101 -2.89 -6.25 -0.17
C LEU A 101 -3.71 -6.97 -1.25
N GLY A 102 -3.03 -7.64 -2.19
CA GLY A 102 -3.67 -8.35 -3.30
C GLY A 102 -4.10 -7.45 -4.46
N VAL A 103 -3.77 -6.17 -4.42
CA VAL A 103 -3.90 -5.22 -5.52
C VAL A 103 -2.57 -5.12 -6.25
N GLN A 104 -2.61 -5.11 -7.57
CA GLN A 104 -1.47 -4.85 -8.45
C GLN A 104 -1.27 -3.35 -8.61
N ILE A 105 -0.02 -2.93 -8.55
CA ILE A 105 0.39 -1.55 -8.69
C ILE A 105 1.43 -1.48 -9.79
N GLU A 106 1.20 -0.61 -10.77
CA GLU A 106 2.09 -0.35 -11.88
C GLU A 106 2.41 1.14 -11.93
N CYS A 107 3.70 1.48 -11.88
CA CYS A 107 4.16 2.85 -12.13
C CYS A 107 4.40 3.00 -13.63
N LEU A 108 3.61 3.84 -14.29
CA LEU A 108 3.68 4.09 -15.72
C LEU A 108 4.84 5.05 -16.05
N GLU A 109 5.29 5.04 -17.31
CA GLU A 109 6.44 5.84 -17.78
C GLU A 109 6.24 7.35 -17.59
N ASP A 110 4.98 7.81 -17.59
CA ASP A 110 4.62 9.20 -17.37
C ASP A 110 4.45 9.59 -15.89
N GLY A 111 4.75 8.65 -14.99
CA GLY A 111 4.71 8.84 -13.53
C GLY A 111 3.37 8.55 -12.88
N ASP A 112 2.36 8.18 -13.67
CA ASP A 112 1.04 7.80 -13.16
C ASP A 112 1.10 6.42 -12.47
N ILE A 113 0.26 6.24 -11.45
CA ILE A 113 0.12 4.96 -10.75
C ILE A 113 -1.17 4.29 -11.24
N PHE A 114 -1.03 3.14 -11.88
CA PHE A 114 -2.14 2.28 -12.25
C PHE A 114 -2.35 1.19 -11.20
N VAL A 115 -3.59 1.05 -10.74
CA VAL A 115 -3.97 0.16 -9.64
C VAL A 115 -5.06 -0.78 -10.15
N HIS A 116 -4.82 -2.08 -10.13
CA HIS A 116 -5.75 -3.06 -10.70
C HIS A 116 -5.70 -4.42 -9.99
N GLN A 117 -6.64 -5.32 -10.29
CA GLN A 117 -6.78 -6.64 -9.64
C GLN A 117 -6.94 -7.78 -10.66
N ASP A 118 -6.43 -7.61 -11.87
CA ASP A 118 -6.56 -8.57 -12.96
C ASP A 118 -6.17 -10.00 -12.58
N GLY A 119 -5.07 -10.16 -11.82
CA GLY A 119 -4.63 -11.46 -11.33
C GLY A 119 -5.65 -12.11 -10.39
N TYR A 120 -6.29 -11.32 -9.53
CA TYR A 120 -7.35 -11.80 -8.65
C TYR A 120 -8.60 -12.19 -9.44
N CYS A 121 -9.03 -11.35 -10.39
CA CYS A 121 -10.14 -11.64 -11.30
C CYS A 121 -9.91 -12.95 -12.06
N ARG A 122 -8.73 -13.14 -12.66
CA ARG A 122 -8.35 -14.39 -13.34
C ARG A 122 -8.35 -15.60 -12.41
N LYS A 123 -7.90 -15.43 -11.17
CA LYS A 123 -7.93 -16.50 -10.15
C LYS A 123 -9.35 -16.93 -9.82
N ILE A 124 -10.27 -15.97 -9.64
CA ILE A 124 -11.70 -16.26 -9.42
C ILE A 124 -12.28 -17.01 -10.62
N LEU A 125 -12.09 -16.48 -11.84
CA LEU A 125 -12.61 -17.11 -13.06
C LEU A 125 -12.12 -18.56 -13.18
N LYS A 126 -10.84 -18.81 -12.88
CA LYS A 126 -10.28 -20.16 -12.88
C LYS A 126 -10.95 -21.07 -11.82
N CYS A 127 -11.20 -20.58 -10.61
CA CYS A 127 -11.87 -21.34 -9.56
C CYS A 127 -13.28 -21.79 -9.97
N PHE A 128 -14.01 -20.98 -10.73
CA PHE A 128 -15.35 -21.30 -11.23
C PHE A 128 -15.36 -21.95 -12.63
N LYS A 129 -14.19 -22.28 -13.20
CA LYS A 129 -14.05 -22.82 -14.57
C LYS A 129 -14.61 -21.88 -15.66
N MET A 130 -14.51 -20.58 -15.43
CA MET A 130 -15.00 -19.50 -16.31
C MET A 130 -13.86 -18.75 -17.02
N SER A 131 -12.67 -19.34 -17.15
CA SER A 131 -11.53 -18.68 -17.80
C SER A 131 -11.77 -18.28 -19.26
N GLU A 132 -12.62 -19.03 -19.98
CA GLU A 132 -12.98 -18.80 -21.38
C GLU A 132 -14.39 -18.17 -21.54
N CYS A 133 -14.94 -17.59 -20.45
CA CYS A 133 -16.23 -16.92 -20.48
C CYS A 133 -16.18 -15.65 -21.35
N ASN A 134 -17.25 -15.38 -22.10
CA ASN A 134 -17.38 -14.14 -22.85
C ASN A 134 -17.35 -12.93 -21.91
N SER A 135 -16.54 -11.93 -22.24
CA SER A 135 -16.49 -10.67 -21.50
C SER A 135 -17.80 -9.90 -21.66
N VAL A 136 -18.35 -9.40 -20.56
CA VAL A 136 -19.48 -8.46 -20.56
C VAL A 136 -19.00 -7.15 -19.95
N SER A 137 -19.40 -6.01 -20.54
CA SER A 137 -18.95 -4.68 -20.10
C SER A 137 -19.43 -4.29 -18.71
N THR A 138 -20.48 -4.93 -18.21
CA THR A 138 -21.01 -4.72 -16.85
C THR A 138 -21.23 -6.07 -16.16
N PRO A 139 -20.72 -6.27 -14.93
CA PRO A 139 -20.82 -7.54 -14.21
C PRO A 139 -22.23 -7.84 -13.65
N VAL A 140 -23.16 -6.90 -13.78
CA VAL A 140 -24.54 -7.01 -13.31
C VAL A 140 -25.47 -6.65 -14.47
N GLU A 141 -26.50 -7.47 -14.73
CA GLU A 141 -27.57 -7.10 -15.64
C GLU A 141 -28.25 -5.81 -15.14
N LYS A 142 -28.51 -4.86 -16.03
CA LYS A 142 -29.40 -3.74 -15.69
C LYS A 142 -30.73 -4.34 -15.24
N CYS A 143 -31.07 -4.17 -13.96
CA CYS A 143 -32.33 -4.63 -13.37
C CYS A 143 -33.47 -4.44 -14.37
N THR A 144 -33.97 -5.53 -14.97
CA THR A 144 -35.27 -5.53 -15.60
C THR A 144 -36.29 -5.37 -14.48
N TYR A 145 -37.00 -4.24 -14.50
CA TYR A 145 -38.09 -3.95 -13.59
C TYR A 145 -39.08 -5.12 -13.59
N TYR A 146 -39.32 -5.72 -12.41
CA TYR A 146 -40.45 -6.60 -12.21
C TYR A 146 -41.71 -5.74 -12.20
N HIS A 147 -42.57 -5.95 -13.20
CA HIS A 147 -43.97 -5.51 -13.19
C HIS A 147 -44.80 -6.44 -12.30
#